data_AF-A0A6A0BDS6-F1
#
_entry.id   AF-A0A6A0BDS6-F1
#
_cell.length_a   1.000
_cell.length_b   1.000
_cell.length_c   1.000
_cell.angle_alpha   90.00
_cell.angle_beta   90.00
_cell.angle_gamma   90.00
#
_symmetry.space_group_name_H-M   'P 1'
#
loop_
_entity.id
_entity.type
_entity.pdbx_description
1 polymer ?
#
loop_
_entity_poly.entity_id
_entity_poly.type
_entity_poly.pdbx_seq_one_letter_code
_entity_poly.pdbx_strand_id
1 'polypeptide(L)'
;MEKVLFEKFDNTDQMRTFYQKNPKNHARLKELTEKGYTVDGFVEATQEFRFVPISDISTDMSYFDGVYYVLEMPVHMKDYLPNNLIVMFMAHAAGSSRIKAIERYSGVTNFQSLGKQLPANTYILRIADSNLVAGSFYADTRNFPDYTATVQKLITKIRDAHEIAHERTEMIGTSRGGTGALIHGVLGGYETVAVDPIINVGYVDDGMKGGWQLFDFLPENLAPYINSLVTPTKQKIKILTSEVLSWTYGSFSELALPNLEILGSSLSLPFSNDITRHGAFIEDTVTHFVSLINSYFYSLTTIKMPRELPTHLNENFDIFLPLPTADIAVKETENKLQIYQESTAFSRLVLKLKQPLRVGVTYEMVIESDAPELQFYLQYFSPFFQKPRVSHSETKEGLTTQRYYFEAQRDFIYAGVSSFSIPRNKLVTIKSFKIREI
;
A
#
# COMPACT_ATOMS: atom_id res chain seq x y z
N MET A 1 -39.00 12.94 -15.62
CA MET A 1 -37.97 13.53 -16.49
C MET A 1 -37.67 12.54 -17.59
N GLU A 2 -37.50 12.99 -18.84
CA GLU A 2 -37.00 12.12 -19.90
C GLU A 2 -35.64 11.54 -19.47
N LYS A 3 -35.52 10.22 -19.51
CA LYS A 3 -34.38 9.47 -18.96
C LYS A 3 -33.09 9.67 -19.78
N VAL A 4 -33.23 10.07 -21.04
CA VAL A 4 -32.14 10.31 -21.99
C VAL A 4 -32.56 11.48 -22.87
N LEU A 5 -31.65 12.42 -23.12
CA LEU A 5 -31.85 13.55 -24.02
C LEU A 5 -30.94 13.40 -25.24
N PHE A 6 -31.44 13.80 -26.40
CA PHE A 6 -30.66 13.92 -27.63
C PHE A 6 -30.75 15.35 -28.10
N GLU A 7 -29.59 15.99 -28.29
CA GLU A 7 -29.56 17.40 -28.66
C GLU A 7 -28.49 17.67 -29.72
N LYS A 8 -28.87 18.45 -30.72
CA LYS A 8 -27.98 18.92 -31.78
C LYS A 8 -27.28 20.20 -31.33
N PHE A 9 -25.99 20.26 -31.60
CA PHE A 9 -25.17 21.41 -31.31
C PHE A 9 -24.48 21.89 -32.58
N ASP A 10 -24.22 23.20 -32.64
CA ASP A 10 -23.48 23.79 -33.74
C ASP A 10 -21.98 23.43 -33.61
N ASN A 11 -21.30 23.11 -34.71
CA ASN A 11 -19.91 22.59 -34.77
C ASN A 11 -19.76 21.08 -34.46
N THR A 12 -18.52 20.60 -34.60
CA THR A 12 -18.02 19.20 -34.67
C THR A 12 -18.68 18.14 -33.75
N ASP A 13 -18.31 16.88 -33.93
CA ASP A 13 -18.72 15.75 -33.08
C ASP A 13 -17.78 15.49 -31.89
N GLN A 14 -17.05 16.51 -31.41
CA GLN A 14 -16.01 16.43 -30.38
C GLN A 14 -16.41 17.19 -29.09
N MET A 15 -15.79 16.87 -27.93
CA MET A 15 -16.05 17.60 -26.68
C MET A 15 -15.75 19.11 -26.82
N ARG A 16 -14.85 19.49 -27.73
CA ARG A 16 -14.57 20.89 -28.10
C ARG A 16 -15.80 21.66 -28.61
N THR A 17 -16.88 20.98 -28.99
CA THR A 17 -18.17 21.60 -29.33
C THR A 17 -18.76 22.42 -28.19
N PHE A 18 -18.41 22.07 -26.95
CA PHE A 18 -18.84 22.78 -25.73
C PHE A 18 -17.77 23.74 -25.18
N TYR A 19 -16.71 23.99 -25.94
CA TYR A 19 -15.66 24.92 -25.56
C TYR A 19 -16.22 26.34 -25.38
N GLN A 20 -15.70 27.11 -24.42
CA GLN A 20 -16.18 28.45 -24.06
C GLN A 20 -16.21 29.46 -25.23
N LYS A 21 -15.38 29.26 -26.26
CA LYS A 21 -15.44 30.07 -27.50
C LYS A 21 -16.72 29.83 -28.34
N ASN A 22 -17.53 28.84 -27.96
CA ASN A 22 -18.89 28.61 -28.42
C ASN A 22 -19.88 28.83 -27.25
N PRO A 23 -20.20 30.08 -26.90
CA PRO A 23 -20.89 30.42 -25.65
C PRO A 23 -22.31 29.82 -25.56
N LYS A 24 -22.99 29.62 -26.69
CA LYS A 24 -24.33 29.03 -26.74
C LYS A 24 -24.29 27.56 -26.31
N ASN A 25 -23.43 26.76 -26.94
CA ASN A 25 -23.28 25.33 -26.61
C ASN A 25 -22.74 25.16 -25.19
N HIS A 26 -21.80 26.02 -24.79
CA HIS A 26 -21.22 26.01 -23.46
C HIS A 26 -22.27 26.27 -22.37
N ALA A 27 -23.09 27.32 -22.51
CA ALA A 27 -24.16 27.65 -21.57
C ALA A 27 -25.18 26.51 -21.45
N ARG A 28 -25.49 25.84 -22.57
CA ARG A 28 -26.42 24.72 -22.59
C ARG A 28 -25.87 23.48 -21.91
N LEU A 29 -24.60 23.13 -22.15
CA LEU A 29 -23.95 22.04 -21.40
C LEU A 29 -23.94 22.33 -19.90
N LYS A 30 -23.65 23.58 -19.52
CA LYS A 30 -23.67 24.00 -18.12
C LYS A 30 -25.03 23.80 -17.47
N GLU A 31 -26.10 24.26 -18.12
CA GLU A 31 -27.48 24.08 -17.65
C GLU A 31 -27.83 22.59 -17.46
N LEU A 32 -27.43 21.73 -18.39
CA LEU A 32 -27.66 20.28 -18.30
C LEU A 32 -26.85 19.65 -17.17
N THR A 33 -25.60 20.06 -17.00
CA THR A 33 -24.72 19.59 -15.91
C THR A 33 -25.27 19.99 -14.55
N GLU A 34 -25.76 21.24 -14.41
CA GLU A 34 -26.40 21.73 -13.19
C GLU A 34 -27.65 20.91 -12.81
N LYS A 35 -28.32 20.31 -13.81
CA LYS A 35 -29.46 19.39 -13.64
C LYS A 35 -29.05 17.92 -13.43
N GLY A 36 -27.75 17.62 -13.35
CA GLY A 36 -27.23 16.26 -13.11
C GLY A 36 -27.07 15.39 -14.36
N TYR A 37 -27.13 15.97 -15.55
CA TYR A 37 -26.87 15.25 -16.81
C TYR A 37 -25.39 15.32 -17.21
N THR A 38 -24.92 14.29 -17.91
CA THR A 38 -23.60 14.24 -18.55
C THR A 38 -23.72 13.78 -20.00
N VAL A 39 -22.71 14.10 -20.82
CA VAL A 39 -22.61 13.63 -22.21
C VAL A 39 -22.27 12.14 -22.22
N ASP A 40 -23.02 11.30 -22.93
CA ASP A 40 -22.81 9.85 -23.00
C ASP A 40 -22.77 9.35 -24.44
N GLY A 41 -21.88 9.97 -25.22
CA GLY A 41 -21.61 9.64 -26.61
C GLY A 41 -22.22 10.61 -27.62
N PHE A 42 -21.89 10.36 -28.89
CA PHE A 42 -22.42 11.06 -30.06
C PHE A 42 -23.05 10.04 -31.01
N VAL A 43 -24.26 10.33 -31.51
CA VAL A 43 -25.02 9.46 -32.42
C VAL A 43 -24.84 9.94 -33.85
N GLU A 44 -24.00 9.24 -34.62
CA GLU A 44 -23.67 9.63 -36.00
C GLU A 44 -24.89 9.70 -36.93
N ALA A 45 -25.85 8.78 -36.77
CA ALA A 45 -27.03 8.73 -37.63
C ALA A 45 -27.92 9.98 -37.53
N THR A 46 -28.03 10.57 -36.33
CA THR A 46 -28.87 11.76 -36.10
C THR A 46 -28.06 13.04 -35.94
N GLN A 47 -26.73 12.93 -35.83
CA GLN A 47 -25.80 14.03 -35.53
C GLN A 47 -26.12 14.71 -34.19
N GLU A 48 -26.46 13.92 -33.17
CA GLU A 48 -26.88 14.40 -31.85
C GLU A 48 -25.94 13.91 -30.76
N PHE A 49 -25.71 14.77 -29.77
CA PHE A 49 -25.10 14.35 -28.51
C PHE A 49 -26.16 13.68 -27.65
N ARG A 50 -25.80 12.55 -27.05
CA ARG A 50 -26.64 11.84 -26.09
C ARG A 50 -26.29 12.33 -24.69
N PHE A 51 -27.30 12.66 -23.90
CA PHE A 51 -27.13 13.03 -22.48
C PHE A 51 -27.93 12.09 -21.60
N VAL A 52 -27.35 11.72 -20.47
CA VAL A 52 -27.96 10.86 -19.46
C VAL A 52 -27.75 11.44 -18.06
N PRO A 53 -28.67 11.22 -17.11
CA PRO A 53 -28.39 11.46 -15.70
C PRO A 53 -27.16 10.66 -15.26
N ILE A 54 -26.30 11.25 -14.44
CA ILE A 54 -25.08 10.57 -13.95
C ILE A 54 -25.42 9.23 -13.26
N SER A 55 -26.53 9.16 -12.51
CA SER A 55 -27.00 7.94 -11.85
C SER A 55 -27.42 6.82 -12.79
N ASP A 56 -27.68 7.15 -14.06
CA ASP A 56 -28.31 6.27 -15.05
C ASP A 56 -27.31 5.85 -16.14
N ILE A 57 -26.01 6.10 -15.93
CA ILE A 57 -24.95 5.67 -16.83
C ILE A 57 -24.94 4.13 -16.88
N SER A 58 -24.99 3.58 -18.08
CA SER A 58 -24.91 2.13 -18.29
C SER A 58 -23.48 1.64 -18.09
N THR A 59 -23.26 0.82 -17.06
CA THR A 59 -21.94 0.28 -16.70
C THR A 59 -22.09 -0.99 -15.87
N ASP A 60 -21.05 -1.84 -15.88
CA ASP A 60 -20.91 -3.00 -15.01
C ASP A 60 -20.25 -2.64 -13.65
N MET A 61 -19.86 -1.37 -13.46
CA MET A 61 -19.32 -0.88 -12.20
C MET A 61 -20.37 -0.87 -11.10
N SER A 62 -19.94 -1.12 -9.87
CA SER A 62 -20.78 -0.96 -8.68
C SER A 62 -21.07 0.53 -8.43
N TYR A 63 -22.17 0.81 -7.74
CA TYR A 63 -22.60 2.17 -7.42
C TYR A 63 -22.84 2.31 -5.92
N PHE A 64 -22.32 3.39 -5.33
CA PHE A 64 -22.51 3.73 -3.92
C PHE A 64 -22.73 5.23 -3.78
N ASP A 65 -23.96 5.62 -3.44
CA ASP A 65 -24.35 7.00 -3.11
C ASP A 65 -23.84 8.07 -4.10
N GLY A 66 -23.90 7.80 -5.41
CA GLY A 66 -23.39 8.75 -6.42
C GLY A 66 -22.05 8.38 -7.04
N VAL A 67 -21.35 7.38 -6.50
CA VAL A 67 -19.98 7.04 -6.88
C VAL A 67 -19.92 5.67 -7.56
N TYR A 68 -19.41 5.64 -8.79
CA TYR A 68 -19.10 4.38 -9.48
C TYR A 68 -17.73 3.85 -9.08
N TYR A 69 -17.64 2.54 -8.79
CA TYR A 69 -16.41 1.90 -8.37
C TYR A 69 -16.31 0.43 -8.81
N VAL A 70 -15.08 -0.09 -8.77
CA VAL A 70 -14.77 -1.52 -8.92
C VAL A 70 -13.93 -1.94 -7.72
N LEU A 71 -14.27 -3.06 -7.10
CA LEU A 71 -13.42 -3.72 -6.11
C LEU A 71 -12.80 -4.97 -6.72
N GLU A 72 -11.48 -4.97 -6.86
CA GLU A 72 -10.73 -6.16 -7.25
C GLU A 72 -10.27 -6.93 -6.02
N MET A 73 -10.50 -8.25 -6.05
CA MET A 73 -10.03 -9.16 -5.02
C MET A 73 -8.52 -9.44 -5.18
N PRO A 74 -7.80 -9.75 -4.09
CA PRO A 74 -6.38 -10.08 -4.17
C PRO A 74 -6.10 -11.25 -5.13
N VAL A 75 -5.08 -11.10 -5.98
CA VAL A 75 -4.64 -12.18 -6.88
C VAL A 75 -4.05 -13.36 -6.09
N HIS A 76 -3.43 -13.08 -4.95
CA HIS A 76 -2.85 -14.07 -4.05
C HIS A 76 -3.35 -13.84 -2.62
N MET A 77 -3.89 -14.89 -2.02
CA MET A 77 -4.30 -14.92 -0.60
C MET A 77 -3.29 -15.73 0.23
N LYS A 78 -2.91 -15.22 1.39
CA LYS A 78 -1.98 -15.80 2.37
C LYS A 78 -2.49 -15.55 3.78
N ASP A 79 -2.93 -16.60 4.46
CA ASP A 79 -3.57 -16.48 5.79
C ASP A 79 -2.66 -15.89 6.88
N TYR A 80 -1.35 -15.93 6.68
CA TYR A 80 -0.34 -15.39 7.62
C TYR A 80 0.02 -13.92 7.34
N LEU A 81 -0.57 -13.30 6.31
CA LEU A 81 -0.39 -11.88 6.02
C LEU A 81 -1.68 -11.11 6.31
N PRO A 82 -1.59 -9.88 6.80
CA PRO A 82 -2.75 -9.01 6.91
C PRO A 82 -3.24 -8.55 5.54
N ASN A 83 -4.52 -8.18 5.46
CA ASN A 83 -5.10 -7.57 4.27
C ASN A 83 -4.61 -6.13 4.08
N ASN A 84 -4.44 -5.72 2.82
CA ASN A 84 -4.09 -4.37 2.41
C ASN A 84 -5.18 -3.83 1.48
N LEU A 85 -5.38 -2.51 1.48
CA LEU A 85 -6.24 -1.82 0.52
C LEU A 85 -5.44 -0.77 -0.24
N ILE A 86 -5.55 -0.82 -1.55
CA ILE A 86 -5.17 0.29 -2.41
C ILE A 86 -6.46 0.94 -2.91
N VAL A 87 -6.57 2.25 -2.71
CA VAL A 87 -7.64 3.05 -3.30
C VAL A 87 -7.06 3.79 -4.48
N MET A 88 -7.43 3.36 -5.68
CA MET A 88 -6.93 3.91 -6.92
C MET A 88 -7.93 4.90 -7.53
N PHE A 89 -7.49 6.13 -7.63
CA PHE A 89 -8.22 7.20 -8.32
C PHE A 89 -7.84 7.17 -9.80
N MET A 90 -8.86 6.97 -10.64
CA MET A 90 -8.73 6.81 -12.07
C MET A 90 -8.37 8.12 -12.78
N ALA A 91 -7.46 8.03 -13.75
CA ALA A 91 -7.09 9.15 -14.62
C ALA A 91 -8.18 9.42 -15.67
N HIS A 92 -8.07 10.56 -16.36
CA HIS A 92 -8.95 10.93 -17.46
C HIS A 92 -8.58 10.19 -18.75
N ALA A 93 -9.56 9.63 -19.47
CA ALA A 93 -9.38 9.28 -20.88
C ALA A 93 -9.58 10.52 -21.75
N ALA A 94 -8.61 10.84 -22.61
CA ALA A 94 -8.62 12.06 -23.42
C ALA A 94 -9.90 12.24 -24.27
N GLY A 95 -10.40 13.48 -24.29
CA GLY A 95 -11.76 13.87 -24.66
C GLY A 95 -12.16 13.83 -26.13
N SER A 96 -12.50 12.65 -26.64
CA SER A 96 -13.47 12.54 -27.72
C SER A 96 -14.88 12.39 -27.14
N SER A 97 -15.88 13.11 -27.67
CA SER A 97 -17.29 12.91 -27.28
C SER A 97 -17.89 11.63 -27.83
N ARG A 98 -17.14 10.89 -28.65
CA ARG A 98 -17.50 9.52 -29.02
C ARG A 98 -17.33 8.55 -27.85
N ILE A 99 -16.54 8.92 -26.85
CA ILE A 99 -16.29 8.13 -25.65
C ILE A 99 -17.49 8.25 -24.71
N LYS A 100 -17.99 7.11 -24.23
CA LYS A 100 -19.09 7.04 -23.26
C LYS A 100 -18.71 7.73 -21.96
N ALA A 101 -19.68 8.20 -21.18
CA ALA A 101 -19.43 8.88 -19.91
C ALA A 101 -18.55 8.04 -18.98
N ILE A 102 -18.86 6.75 -18.86
CA ILE A 102 -18.13 5.83 -17.98
C ILE A 102 -16.66 5.67 -18.38
N GLU A 103 -16.35 5.67 -19.67
CA GLU A 103 -14.98 5.55 -20.18
C GLU A 103 -14.18 6.84 -19.88
N ARG A 104 -14.83 8.02 -19.91
CA ARG A 104 -14.19 9.28 -19.50
C ARG A 104 -13.92 9.36 -18.00
N TYR A 105 -14.80 8.78 -17.18
CA TYR A 105 -14.67 8.79 -15.72
C TYR A 105 -13.68 7.75 -15.20
N SER A 106 -13.62 6.58 -15.83
CA SER A 106 -12.77 5.46 -15.42
C SER A 106 -11.41 5.44 -16.11
N GLY A 107 -11.27 6.10 -17.27
CA GLY A 107 -10.02 6.13 -18.01
C GLY A 107 -9.59 4.76 -18.57
N VAL A 108 -8.62 4.75 -19.47
CA VAL A 108 -7.89 3.53 -19.84
C VAL A 108 -6.65 3.48 -18.96
N THR A 109 -6.68 2.71 -17.87
CA THR A 109 -5.53 2.68 -16.95
C THR A 109 -4.42 1.81 -17.50
N ASN A 110 -3.17 2.29 -17.49
CA ASN A 110 -1.95 1.47 -17.70
C ASN A 110 -1.74 0.39 -16.62
N PHE A 111 -2.73 0.22 -15.74
CA PHE A 111 -2.68 -0.55 -14.50
C PHE A 111 -3.69 -1.70 -14.49
N GLN A 112 -4.16 -2.16 -15.65
CA GLN A 112 -5.06 -3.32 -15.76
C GLN A 112 -4.48 -4.60 -15.12
N SER A 113 -3.15 -4.71 -15.06
CA SER A 113 -2.43 -5.84 -14.45
C SER A 113 -1.80 -5.51 -13.09
N LEU A 114 -2.16 -4.37 -12.48
CA LEU A 114 -1.56 -3.91 -11.22
C LEU A 114 -1.64 -4.97 -10.12
N GLY A 115 -2.77 -5.66 -9.98
CA GLY A 115 -2.96 -6.73 -8.99
C GLY A 115 -1.89 -7.84 -9.01
N LYS A 116 -1.24 -8.09 -10.15
CA LYS A 116 -0.17 -9.10 -10.27
C LYS A 116 1.19 -8.63 -9.75
N GLN A 117 1.36 -7.32 -9.55
CA GLN A 117 2.62 -6.70 -9.15
C GLN A 117 2.61 -6.26 -7.68
N LEU A 118 1.46 -6.38 -7.01
CA LEU A 118 1.25 -5.96 -5.64
C LEU A 118 1.53 -7.08 -4.63
N PRO A 119 1.70 -6.75 -3.33
CA PRO A 119 1.84 -7.76 -2.30
C PRO A 119 0.59 -8.64 -2.21
N ALA A 120 0.73 -9.84 -1.68
CA ALA A 120 -0.41 -10.70 -1.38
C ALA A 120 -1.42 -9.99 -0.46
N ASN A 121 -2.68 -10.43 -0.51
CA ASN A 121 -3.80 -9.91 0.27
C ASN A 121 -4.12 -8.43 -0.01
N THR A 122 -3.75 -7.92 -1.18
CA THR A 122 -4.03 -6.52 -1.56
C THR A 122 -5.30 -6.42 -2.38
N TYR A 123 -6.32 -5.78 -1.81
CA TYR A 123 -7.55 -5.39 -2.48
C TYR A 123 -7.30 -4.07 -3.25
N ILE A 124 -7.96 -3.90 -4.39
CA ILE A 124 -7.89 -2.65 -5.16
C ILE A 124 -9.29 -2.08 -5.32
N LEU A 125 -9.55 -0.96 -4.68
CA LEU A 125 -10.76 -0.16 -4.87
C LEU A 125 -10.49 0.91 -5.92
N ARG A 126 -11.01 0.73 -7.14
CA ARG A 126 -10.94 1.75 -8.20
C ARG A 126 -12.16 2.62 -8.17
N ILE A 127 -11.95 3.93 -8.09
CA ILE A 127 -13.04 4.91 -8.03
C ILE A 127 -13.02 5.73 -9.31
N ALA A 128 -14.17 5.82 -9.98
CA ALA A 128 -14.35 6.67 -11.15
C ALA A 128 -14.76 8.09 -10.73
N ASP A 129 -14.17 9.09 -11.40
CA ASP A 129 -14.49 10.51 -11.19
C ASP A 129 -15.80 10.87 -11.91
N SER A 130 -16.92 10.47 -11.30
CA SER A 130 -18.24 10.47 -11.94
C SER A 130 -19.04 11.76 -11.73
N ASN A 131 -18.40 12.80 -11.21
CA ASN A 131 -19.01 14.11 -10.97
C ASN A 131 -18.82 15.05 -12.18
N LEU A 132 -19.82 15.89 -12.47
CA LEU A 132 -19.83 16.81 -13.63
C LEU A 132 -19.74 16.07 -14.98
N VAL A 133 -19.19 16.71 -16.03
CA VAL A 133 -19.14 16.17 -17.41
C VAL A 133 -17.93 15.28 -17.66
N ALA A 134 -16.79 15.69 -17.13
CA ALA A 134 -15.52 15.01 -17.32
C ALA A 134 -14.93 14.48 -16.02
N GLY A 135 -15.52 14.76 -14.86
CA GLY A 135 -14.91 14.56 -13.56
C GLY A 135 -14.69 15.88 -12.82
N SER A 136 -14.49 15.79 -11.52
CA SER A 136 -14.29 16.91 -10.59
C SER A 136 -12.92 16.89 -9.90
N PHE A 137 -11.96 16.10 -10.40
CA PHE A 137 -10.72 15.78 -9.68
C PHE A 137 -10.98 15.16 -8.30
N TYR A 138 -12.13 14.48 -8.14
CA TYR A 138 -12.59 13.93 -6.87
C TYR A 138 -12.82 14.98 -5.76
N ALA A 139 -13.06 16.25 -6.13
CA ALA A 139 -13.38 17.33 -5.20
C ALA A 139 -14.89 17.54 -5.06
N ASP A 140 -15.31 18.14 -3.95
CA ASP A 140 -16.69 18.56 -3.76
C ASP A 140 -17.06 19.64 -4.78
N THR A 141 -18.30 19.57 -5.28
CA THR A 141 -18.85 20.55 -6.22
C THR A 141 -20.22 21.00 -5.75
N ARG A 142 -20.75 22.07 -6.35
CA ARG A 142 -22.14 22.49 -6.06
C ARG A 142 -23.16 21.38 -6.36
N ASN A 143 -22.88 20.53 -7.35
CA ASN A 143 -23.75 19.44 -7.79
C ASN A 143 -23.59 18.18 -6.94
N PHE A 144 -22.45 18.03 -6.27
CA PHE A 144 -22.17 16.92 -5.36
C PHE A 144 -21.33 17.44 -4.18
N PRO A 145 -21.97 18.14 -3.21
CA PRO A 145 -21.26 18.88 -2.17
C PRO A 145 -20.65 18.00 -1.07
N ASP A 146 -21.02 16.73 -1.01
CA ASP A 146 -20.52 15.72 -0.08
C ASP A 146 -19.81 14.57 -0.80
N TYR A 147 -19.29 14.81 -2.01
CA TYR A 147 -18.59 13.81 -2.80
C TYR A 147 -17.39 13.25 -2.03
N THR A 148 -16.60 14.11 -1.42
CA THR A 148 -15.40 13.70 -0.69
C THR A 148 -15.75 12.83 0.51
N ALA A 149 -16.77 13.23 1.27
CA ALA A 149 -17.29 12.48 2.41
C ALA A 149 -17.87 11.12 1.96
N THR A 150 -18.55 11.07 0.82
CA THR A 150 -19.11 9.83 0.26
C THR A 150 -18.02 8.84 -0.14
N VAL A 151 -16.95 9.31 -0.79
CA VAL A 151 -15.79 8.47 -1.09
C VAL A 151 -15.12 7.95 0.18
N GLN A 152 -14.96 8.79 1.22
CA GLN A 152 -14.40 8.34 2.50
C GLN A 152 -15.28 7.28 3.20
N LYS A 153 -16.61 7.41 3.11
CA LYS A 153 -17.55 6.38 3.59
C LYS A 153 -17.40 5.08 2.80
N LEU A 154 -17.24 5.15 1.47
CA LEU A 154 -17.01 3.98 0.64
C LEU A 154 -15.71 3.26 1.04
N ILE A 155 -14.61 4.01 1.19
CA ILE A 155 -13.31 3.45 1.63
C ILE A 155 -13.47 2.75 2.98
N THR A 156 -14.12 3.40 3.95
CA THR A 156 -14.37 2.83 5.28
C THR A 156 -15.20 1.55 5.19
N LYS A 157 -16.29 1.56 4.42
CA LYS A 157 -17.15 0.39 4.19
C LYS A 157 -16.37 -0.80 3.64
N ILE A 158 -15.49 -0.58 2.65
CA ILE A 158 -14.67 -1.65 2.06
C ILE A 158 -13.64 -2.16 3.07
N ARG A 159 -13.00 -1.26 3.82
CA ARG A 159 -12.04 -1.64 4.86
C ARG A 159 -12.68 -2.51 5.93
N ASP A 160 -13.83 -2.09 6.44
CA ASP A 160 -14.56 -2.82 7.50
C ASP A 160 -15.03 -4.19 7.00
N ALA A 161 -15.54 -4.27 5.77
CA ALA A 161 -16.00 -5.53 5.16
C ALA A 161 -14.88 -6.56 4.94
N HIS A 162 -13.62 -6.12 4.88
CA HIS A 162 -12.46 -6.98 4.61
C HIS A 162 -11.39 -6.92 5.71
N GLU A 163 -11.75 -6.41 6.89
CA GLU A 163 -10.89 -6.35 8.09
C GLU A 163 -9.53 -5.65 7.83
N ILE A 164 -9.55 -4.56 7.06
CA ILE A 164 -8.36 -3.83 6.63
C ILE A 164 -8.09 -2.63 7.56
N ALA A 165 -6.95 -2.67 8.25
CA ALA A 165 -6.50 -1.58 9.10
C ALA A 165 -6.23 -0.27 8.32
N HIS A 166 -6.33 0.87 8.99
CA HIS A 166 -6.18 2.19 8.37
C HIS A 166 -4.76 2.39 7.85
N GLU A 167 -3.80 1.95 8.65
CA GLU A 167 -2.37 1.93 8.34
C GLU A 167 -2.01 0.94 7.24
N ARG A 168 -2.96 0.12 6.77
CA ARG A 168 -2.79 -0.78 5.62
C ARG A 168 -3.63 -0.36 4.43
N THR A 169 -3.97 0.92 4.37
CA THR A 169 -4.69 1.54 3.27
C THR A 169 -3.84 2.65 2.64
N GLU A 170 -3.68 2.64 1.32
CA GLU A 170 -2.89 3.62 0.57
C GLU A 170 -3.72 4.24 -0.56
N MET A 171 -3.65 5.57 -0.70
CA MET A 171 -4.29 6.31 -1.79
C MET A 171 -3.30 6.45 -2.95
N ILE A 172 -3.73 6.07 -4.16
CA ILE A 172 -2.86 6.10 -5.33
C ILE A 172 -3.55 6.73 -6.54
N GLY A 173 -2.79 7.39 -7.40
CA GLY A 173 -3.32 7.89 -8.66
C GLY A 173 -2.29 8.64 -9.49
N THR A 174 -2.63 8.88 -10.76
CA THR A 174 -1.78 9.63 -11.70
C THR A 174 -2.57 10.78 -12.32
N SER A 175 -1.92 11.89 -12.67
CA SER A 175 -2.58 13.04 -13.30
C SER A 175 -3.77 13.52 -12.45
N ARG A 176 -4.97 13.63 -13.03
CA ARG A 176 -6.24 13.86 -12.32
C ARG A 176 -6.47 12.88 -11.16
N GLY A 177 -6.18 11.60 -11.37
CA GLY A 177 -6.26 10.59 -10.32
C GLY A 177 -5.28 10.87 -9.18
N GLY A 178 -4.10 11.40 -9.49
CA GLY A 178 -3.13 11.85 -8.49
C GLY A 178 -3.71 12.95 -7.60
N THR A 179 -4.46 13.89 -8.18
CA THR A 179 -5.17 14.93 -7.42
C THR A 179 -6.21 14.33 -6.47
N GLY A 180 -6.98 13.33 -6.93
CA GLY A 180 -7.90 12.59 -6.07
C GLY A 180 -7.20 11.84 -4.93
N ALA A 181 -6.07 11.20 -5.22
CA ALA A 181 -5.25 10.55 -4.23
C ALA A 181 -4.77 11.53 -3.15
N LEU A 182 -4.35 12.74 -3.55
CA LEU A 182 -3.98 13.79 -2.60
C LEU A 182 -5.16 14.27 -1.76
N ILE A 183 -6.29 14.62 -2.37
CA ILE A 183 -7.50 15.09 -1.66
C ILE A 183 -7.91 14.07 -0.59
N HIS A 184 -8.03 12.80 -0.97
CA HIS A 184 -8.50 11.76 -0.05
C HIS A 184 -7.43 11.25 0.91
N GLY A 185 -6.16 11.33 0.51
CA GLY A 185 -5.01 11.04 1.36
C GLY A 185 -4.89 12.03 2.51
N VAL A 186 -4.94 13.32 2.18
CA VAL A 186 -4.90 14.43 3.14
C VAL A 186 -6.12 14.40 4.07
N LEU A 187 -7.33 14.28 3.48
CA LEU A 187 -8.58 14.27 4.23
C LEU A 187 -8.70 13.08 5.18
N GLY A 188 -8.33 11.89 4.72
CA GLY A 188 -8.46 10.64 5.48
C GLY A 188 -7.23 10.27 6.31
N GLY A 189 -6.15 11.05 6.20
CA GLY A 189 -4.88 10.81 6.89
C GLY A 189 -4.13 9.55 6.42
N TYR A 190 -4.31 9.12 5.17
CA TYR A 190 -3.74 7.89 4.60
C TYR A 190 -2.35 8.10 4.00
N GLU A 191 -1.54 7.03 3.92
CA GLU A 191 -0.35 7.04 3.08
C GLU A 191 -0.78 7.25 1.62
N THR A 192 -0.04 8.08 0.90
CA THR A 192 -0.43 8.49 -0.45
C THR A 192 0.76 8.50 -1.39
N VAL A 193 0.58 7.96 -2.59
CA VAL A 193 1.52 8.12 -3.70
C VAL A 193 0.77 8.63 -4.93
N ALA A 194 1.09 9.85 -5.34
CA ALA A 194 0.55 10.49 -6.54
C ALA A 194 1.65 10.65 -7.60
N VAL A 195 1.36 10.31 -8.85
CA VAL A 195 2.28 10.56 -9.98
C VAL A 195 1.82 11.79 -10.74
N ASP A 196 2.66 12.82 -10.70
CA ASP A 196 2.47 14.13 -11.34
C ASP A 196 1.01 14.63 -11.27
N PRO A 197 0.46 14.89 -10.08
CA PRO A 197 -0.94 15.29 -9.93
C PRO A 197 -1.20 16.66 -10.58
N ILE A 198 -2.42 16.89 -11.07
CA ILE A 198 -2.81 18.19 -11.63
C ILE A 198 -3.43 19.04 -10.51
N ILE A 199 -2.69 20.01 -9.99
CA ILE A 199 -3.14 20.87 -8.88
C ILE A 199 -3.71 22.20 -9.39
N ASN A 200 -3.07 22.77 -10.40
CA ASN A 200 -3.40 24.07 -10.92
C ASN A 200 -3.44 24.01 -12.45
N VAL A 201 -4.63 24.26 -13.02
CA VAL A 201 -4.84 24.31 -14.47
C VAL A 201 -4.82 25.72 -15.02
N GLY A 202 -4.66 26.76 -14.19
CA GLY A 202 -4.71 28.16 -14.61
C GLY A 202 -3.74 28.49 -15.76
N TYR A 203 -2.59 27.84 -15.79
CA TYR A 203 -1.53 28.02 -16.79
C TYR A 203 -1.71 27.21 -18.09
N VAL A 204 -2.74 26.36 -18.16
CA VAL A 204 -3.05 25.56 -19.35
C VAL A 204 -3.80 26.42 -20.37
N ASP A 205 -3.49 26.28 -21.66
CA ASP A 205 -4.22 26.98 -22.72
C ASP A 205 -5.73 26.67 -22.68
N ASP A 206 -6.54 27.69 -22.94
CA ASP A 206 -8.01 27.57 -22.88
C ASP A 206 -8.53 26.47 -23.81
N GLY A 207 -7.90 26.23 -24.97
CA GLY A 207 -8.30 25.16 -25.88
C GLY A 207 -8.11 23.76 -25.30
N MET A 208 -7.09 23.57 -24.44
CA MET A 208 -6.87 22.33 -23.71
C MET A 208 -7.83 22.19 -22.52
N LYS A 209 -8.02 23.26 -21.72
CA LYS A 209 -9.11 23.33 -20.73
C LYS A 209 -10.46 22.99 -21.37
N GLY A 210 -10.63 23.46 -22.61
CA GLY A 210 -11.69 23.17 -23.58
C GLY A 210 -11.99 21.70 -23.75
N GLY A 211 -10.97 20.95 -24.15
CA GLY A 211 -11.09 19.51 -24.37
C GLY A 211 -11.40 18.74 -23.09
N TRP A 212 -10.95 19.22 -21.94
CA TRP A 212 -11.11 18.56 -20.64
C TRP A 212 -12.39 18.92 -19.90
N GLN A 213 -13.15 19.92 -20.38
CA GLN A 213 -14.42 20.36 -19.79
C GLN A 213 -14.31 20.75 -18.31
N LEU A 214 -13.18 21.34 -17.91
CA LEU A 214 -12.89 21.73 -16.53
C LEU A 214 -13.54 23.04 -16.10
N PHE A 215 -14.52 23.52 -16.86
CA PHE A 215 -14.99 24.89 -16.76
C PHE A 215 -16.06 25.07 -15.68
N ASP A 216 -16.10 26.28 -15.11
CA ASP A 216 -17.20 26.87 -14.34
C ASP A 216 -17.66 26.17 -13.05
N PHE A 217 -17.23 24.94 -12.81
CA PHE A 217 -17.67 24.12 -11.67
C PHE A 217 -16.58 23.89 -10.62
N LEU A 218 -15.33 24.19 -10.97
CA LEU A 218 -14.16 24.04 -10.12
C LEU A 218 -13.27 25.27 -10.21
N PRO A 219 -12.55 25.63 -9.12
CA PRO A 219 -11.49 26.61 -9.20
C PRO A 219 -10.35 26.08 -10.08
N GLU A 220 -9.67 26.97 -10.79
CA GLU A 220 -8.51 26.59 -11.60
C GLU A 220 -7.35 26.05 -10.75
N ASN A 221 -7.26 26.49 -9.49
CA ASN A 221 -6.25 26.08 -8.54
C ASN A 221 -6.90 25.36 -7.35
N LEU A 222 -6.58 24.08 -7.19
CA LEU A 222 -7.07 23.23 -6.11
C LEU A 222 -6.16 23.25 -4.87
N ALA A 223 -4.98 23.88 -4.91
CA ALA A 223 -4.08 23.91 -3.77
C ALA A 223 -4.72 24.50 -2.49
N PRO A 224 -5.46 25.63 -2.53
CA PRO A 224 -6.14 26.16 -1.34
C PRO A 224 -7.16 25.16 -0.76
N TYR A 225 -7.89 24.47 -1.64
CA TYR A 225 -8.85 23.44 -1.24
C TYR A 225 -8.13 22.27 -0.56
N ILE A 226 -7.11 21.69 -1.20
CA ILE A 226 -6.33 20.58 -0.65
C ILE A 226 -5.71 20.94 0.70
N ASN A 227 -5.12 22.13 0.82
CA ASN A 227 -4.52 22.63 2.07
C ASN A 227 -5.56 22.78 3.20
N SER A 228 -6.83 23.07 2.87
CA SER A 228 -7.90 23.17 3.86
C SER A 228 -8.33 21.83 4.45
N LEU A 229 -7.99 20.71 3.79
CA LEU A 229 -8.36 19.35 4.22
C LEU A 229 -7.37 18.72 5.20
N VAL A 230 -6.28 19.42 5.55
CA VAL A 230 -5.18 18.86 6.33
C VAL A 230 -5.67 18.33 7.68
N THR A 231 -5.43 17.04 7.91
CA THR A 231 -5.65 16.38 9.19
C THR A 231 -4.32 15.98 9.82
N PRO A 232 -4.16 16.06 11.16
CA PRO A 232 -2.96 15.56 11.83
C PRO A 232 -2.79 14.05 11.59
N THR A 233 -1.71 13.67 10.91
CA THR A 233 -1.35 12.26 10.64
C THR A 233 0.16 12.08 10.67
N LYS A 234 0.61 10.83 10.83
CA LYS A 234 2.01 10.42 10.64
C LYS A 234 2.28 9.86 9.25
N GLN A 235 1.22 9.61 8.47
CA GLN A 235 1.35 9.04 7.14
C GLN A 235 1.95 10.05 6.17
N LYS A 236 2.73 9.53 5.22
CA LYS A 236 3.43 10.35 4.24
C LYS A 236 2.58 10.54 3.00
N ILE A 237 2.79 11.69 2.38
CA ILE A 237 2.23 12.02 1.07
C ILE A 237 3.40 12.15 0.12
N LYS A 238 3.49 11.28 -0.89
CA LYS A 238 4.57 11.29 -1.86
C LYS A 238 4.05 11.73 -3.22
N ILE A 239 4.72 12.70 -3.83
CA ILE A 239 4.48 13.10 -5.22
C ILE A 239 5.69 12.67 -6.05
N LEU A 240 5.49 11.74 -6.98
CA LEU A 240 6.50 11.37 -7.98
C LEU A 240 6.33 12.27 -9.21
N THR A 241 7.34 13.07 -9.53
CA THR A 241 7.30 14.06 -10.64
C THR A 241 8.69 14.26 -11.24
N SER A 242 8.83 15.19 -12.19
CA SER A 242 10.11 15.65 -12.74
C SER A 242 10.07 17.15 -12.99
N GLU A 243 11.19 17.82 -12.76
CA GLU A 243 11.34 19.27 -12.96
C GLU A 243 11.14 19.71 -14.42
N VAL A 244 11.26 18.79 -15.38
CA VAL A 244 11.04 19.05 -16.81
C VAL A 244 9.56 19.21 -17.18
N LEU A 245 8.64 18.84 -16.29
CA LEU A 245 7.18 18.95 -16.47
C LEU A 245 6.71 20.37 -16.08
N SER A 246 7.12 21.35 -16.88
CA SER A 246 7.09 22.77 -16.55
C SER A 246 5.73 23.33 -16.09
N TRP A 247 4.61 22.76 -16.54
CA TRP A 247 3.27 23.27 -16.22
C TRP A 247 2.64 22.67 -14.95
N THR A 248 3.01 21.45 -14.54
CA THR A 248 2.54 20.83 -13.29
C THR A 248 3.51 21.04 -12.14
N TYR A 249 4.82 20.93 -12.40
CA TYR A 249 5.86 20.92 -11.37
C TYR A 249 5.84 22.14 -10.44
N GLY A 250 5.66 23.34 -11.00
CA GLY A 250 5.63 24.58 -10.22
C GLY A 250 4.47 24.64 -9.22
N SER A 251 3.33 24.00 -9.54
CA SER A 251 2.12 24.05 -8.70
C SER A 251 2.27 23.31 -7.37
N PHE A 252 3.23 22.38 -7.25
CA PHE A 252 3.44 21.65 -6.01
C PHE A 252 4.00 22.52 -4.89
N SER A 253 4.64 23.64 -5.23
CA SER A 253 5.10 24.64 -4.25
C SER A 253 3.94 25.32 -3.50
N GLU A 254 2.72 25.23 -4.03
CA GLU A 254 1.51 25.80 -3.44
C GLU A 254 0.87 24.87 -2.38
N LEU A 255 1.34 23.62 -2.27
CA LEU A 255 0.85 22.64 -1.30
C LEU A 255 1.54 22.82 0.06
N ALA A 256 0.76 23.24 1.07
CA ALA A 256 1.20 23.44 2.45
C ALA A 256 0.92 22.21 3.31
N LEU A 257 1.44 21.06 2.88
CA LEU A 257 1.18 19.77 3.51
C LEU A 257 2.38 19.34 4.38
N PRO A 258 2.21 19.10 5.70
CA PRO A 258 3.33 18.90 6.63
C PRO A 258 4.13 17.61 6.38
N ASN A 259 3.51 16.58 5.79
CA ASN A 259 4.13 15.28 5.53
C ASN A 259 4.37 15.03 4.03
N LEU A 260 4.40 16.10 3.22
CA LEU A 260 4.62 16.00 1.78
C LEU A 260 6.11 15.79 1.44
N GLU A 261 6.37 14.78 0.62
CA GLU A 261 7.66 14.44 0.06
C GLU A 261 7.55 14.49 -1.47
N ILE A 262 8.25 15.44 -2.10
CA ILE A 262 8.31 15.53 -3.57
C ILE A 262 9.52 14.74 -4.04
N LEU A 263 9.25 13.65 -4.76
CA LEU A 263 10.24 12.75 -5.33
C LEU A 263 10.48 13.15 -6.79
N GLY A 264 11.56 13.91 -7.01
CA GLY A 264 12.02 14.28 -8.34
C GLY A 264 12.71 13.12 -9.04
N SER A 265 12.17 12.66 -10.16
CA SER A 265 12.75 11.62 -10.99
C SER A 265 13.70 12.22 -12.02
N SER A 266 15.01 12.03 -11.82
CA SER A 266 16.06 12.30 -12.81
C SER A 266 16.26 11.09 -13.72
N LEU A 267 15.19 10.64 -14.39
CA LEU A 267 15.26 9.53 -15.33
C LEU A 267 16.08 9.98 -16.55
N SER A 268 17.39 9.77 -16.50
CA SER A 268 18.26 9.80 -17.67
C SER A 268 18.02 8.48 -18.42
N LEU A 269 16.85 8.34 -19.04
CA LEU A 269 16.51 7.15 -19.80
C LEU A 269 17.21 7.26 -21.16
N PRO A 270 18.22 6.42 -21.46
CA PRO A 270 19.03 6.55 -22.67
C PRO A 270 18.24 6.32 -23.98
N PHE A 271 16.96 5.97 -23.90
CA PHE A 271 16.11 5.63 -25.04
C PHE A 271 14.65 6.14 -24.94
N SER A 272 14.28 7.00 -23.98
CA SER A 272 12.86 7.44 -23.87
C SER A 272 12.57 8.77 -24.56
N ASN A 273 11.40 8.79 -25.19
CA ASN A 273 10.83 9.91 -25.91
C ASN A 273 10.39 10.99 -24.91
N ASP A 274 10.80 12.24 -25.15
CA ASP A 274 10.16 13.49 -24.66
C ASP A 274 9.41 13.40 -23.31
N ILE A 275 10.13 13.05 -22.22
CA ILE A 275 9.60 13.06 -20.84
C ILE A 275 9.16 14.46 -20.37
N THR A 276 9.30 15.49 -21.20
CA THR A 276 8.72 16.82 -20.98
C THR A 276 7.20 16.81 -21.11
N ARG A 277 6.63 15.74 -21.68
CA ARG A 277 5.18 15.54 -21.77
C ARG A 277 4.66 14.78 -20.54
N HIS A 278 3.72 15.41 -19.86
CA HIS A 278 3.00 14.86 -18.69
C HIS A 278 2.54 13.39 -18.86
N GLY A 279 1.89 13.06 -19.98
CA GLY A 279 1.42 11.68 -20.23
C GLY A 279 2.56 10.67 -20.40
N ALA A 280 3.63 11.05 -21.12
CA ALA A 280 4.79 10.18 -21.33
C ALA A 280 5.54 9.90 -20.02
N PHE A 281 5.69 10.92 -19.16
CA PHE A 281 6.27 10.72 -17.83
C PHE A 281 5.49 9.70 -16.99
N ILE A 282 4.16 9.77 -16.99
CA ILE A 282 3.31 8.83 -16.25
C ILE A 282 3.50 7.40 -16.78
N GLU A 283 3.57 7.21 -18.11
CA GLU A 283 3.81 5.91 -18.74
C GLU A 283 5.19 5.34 -18.39
N ASP A 284 6.23 6.16 -18.46
CA ASP A 284 7.62 5.74 -18.23
C ASP A 284 7.93 5.47 -16.74
N THR A 285 7.11 5.99 -15.80
CA THR A 285 7.34 5.87 -14.35
C THR A 285 6.52 4.80 -13.65
N VAL A 286 5.70 4.04 -14.39
CA VAL A 286 4.82 2.98 -13.82
C VAL A 286 5.59 2.05 -12.88
N THR A 287 6.78 1.57 -13.26
CA THR A 287 7.57 0.66 -12.42
C THR A 287 8.04 1.31 -11.11
N HIS A 288 8.45 2.58 -11.15
CA HIS A 288 8.84 3.32 -9.94
C HIS A 288 7.63 3.54 -9.04
N PHE A 289 6.49 3.90 -9.61
CA PHE A 289 5.24 4.06 -8.88
C PHE A 289 4.81 2.77 -8.16
N VAL A 290 4.84 1.62 -8.85
CA VAL A 290 4.56 0.30 -8.25
C VAL A 290 5.56 -0.04 -7.14
N SER A 291 6.85 0.31 -7.33
CA SER A 291 7.87 0.11 -6.30
C SER A 291 7.58 0.90 -5.01
N LEU A 292 7.12 2.15 -5.13
CA LEU A 292 6.76 2.98 -3.98
C LEU A 292 5.59 2.38 -3.19
N ILE A 293 4.55 1.93 -3.88
CA ILE A 293 3.38 1.24 -3.30
C ILE A 293 3.84 -0.01 -2.54
N ASN A 294 4.63 -0.87 -3.21
CA ASN A 294 5.12 -2.10 -2.61
C ASN A 294 5.99 -1.84 -1.38
N SER A 295 6.88 -0.84 -1.46
CA SER A 295 7.75 -0.45 -0.36
C SER A 295 6.95 -0.08 0.90
N TYR A 296 5.80 0.58 0.76
CA TYR A 296 4.95 0.92 1.90
C TYR A 296 4.46 -0.35 2.62
N PHE A 297 3.73 -1.23 1.93
CA PHE A 297 3.17 -2.44 2.57
C PHE A 297 4.24 -3.42 3.08
N TYR A 298 5.38 -3.54 2.39
CA TYR A 298 6.49 -4.36 2.87
C TYR A 298 7.17 -3.76 4.09
N SER A 299 7.26 -2.43 4.20
CA SER A 299 7.82 -1.79 5.40
C SER A 299 6.99 -2.08 6.65
N LEU A 300 5.67 -2.26 6.51
CA LEU A 300 4.75 -2.61 7.61
C LEU A 300 4.88 -4.06 8.09
N THR A 301 5.57 -4.91 7.33
CA THR A 301 5.73 -6.35 7.65
C THR A 301 7.18 -6.78 7.78
N THR A 302 8.12 -5.89 7.45
CA THR A 302 9.55 -6.15 7.52
C THR A 302 10.14 -5.56 8.78
N ILE A 303 10.83 -6.38 9.57
CA ILE A 303 11.60 -5.93 10.72
C ILE A 303 13.05 -5.73 10.27
N LYS A 304 13.61 -4.55 10.53
CA LYS A 304 15.03 -4.30 10.33
C LYS A 304 15.82 -5.04 11.40
N MET A 305 16.54 -6.09 11.00
CA MET A 305 17.41 -6.82 11.92
C MET A 305 18.65 -5.98 12.28
N PRO A 306 19.00 -5.84 13.57
CA PRO A 306 20.24 -5.18 13.96
C PRO A 306 21.43 -5.96 13.41
N ARG A 307 22.44 -5.24 12.88
CA ARG A 307 23.66 -5.82 12.29
C ARG A 307 24.83 -5.82 13.28
N GLU A 308 24.54 -5.94 14.57
CA GLU A 308 25.58 -5.95 15.61
C GLU A 308 26.36 -7.28 15.57
N LEU A 309 27.63 -7.24 16.00
CA LEU A 309 28.41 -8.45 16.22
C LEU A 309 27.70 -9.34 17.25
N PRO A 310 27.79 -10.68 17.15
CA PRO A 310 27.16 -11.57 18.11
C PRO A 310 27.54 -11.19 19.54
N THR A 311 26.55 -10.80 20.35
CA THR A 311 26.79 -10.42 21.73
C THR A 311 27.25 -11.63 22.52
N HIS A 312 28.38 -11.51 23.20
CA HIS A 312 28.88 -12.55 24.09
C HIS A 312 28.09 -12.52 25.38
N LEU A 313 27.42 -13.63 25.70
CA LEU A 313 26.98 -13.91 27.05
C LEU A 313 28.19 -14.21 27.94
N ASN A 314 28.01 -14.11 29.25
CA ASN A 314 29.02 -14.47 30.25
C ASN A 314 29.50 -15.94 30.14
N GLU A 315 30.45 -16.32 31.00
CA GLU A 315 31.12 -17.62 30.98
C GLU A 315 30.23 -18.84 31.24
N ASN A 316 29.02 -18.63 31.78
CA ASN A 316 28.03 -19.70 32.01
C ASN A 316 27.35 -20.17 30.71
N PHE A 317 27.60 -19.50 29.59
CA PHE A 317 27.00 -19.81 28.30
C PHE A 317 28.06 -20.10 27.25
N ASP A 318 28.03 -21.31 26.67
CA ASP A 318 28.83 -21.70 25.51
C ASP A 318 28.13 -21.35 24.18
N ILE A 319 27.16 -20.43 24.24
CA ILE A 319 26.41 -19.85 23.13
C ILE A 319 26.54 -18.33 23.10
N PHE A 320 26.35 -17.74 21.92
CA PHE A 320 26.12 -16.31 21.79
C PHE A 320 24.68 -15.96 22.19
N LEU A 321 24.42 -14.69 22.53
CA LEU A 321 23.05 -14.20 22.72
C LEU A 321 22.25 -14.46 21.43
N PRO A 322 21.18 -15.26 21.49
CA PRO A 322 20.43 -15.58 20.28
C PRO A 322 19.58 -14.39 19.86
N LEU A 323 19.38 -14.27 18.54
CA LEU A 323 18.49 -13.26 18.01
C LEU A 323 17.04 -13.64 18.30
N PRO A 324 16.18 -12.69 18.71
CA PRO A 324 14.76 -12.94 18.84
C PRO A 324 14.15 -13.27 17.47
N THR A 325 13.04 -14.00 17.49
CA THR A 325 12.20 -14.24 16.31
C THR A 325 10.89 -13.46 16.42
N ALA A 326 10.04 -13.51 15.39
CA ALA A 326 8.71 -12.91 15.45
C ALA A 326 7.83 -13.52 16.58
N ASP A 327 8.13 -14.75 17.00
CA ASP A 327 7.33 -15.51 17.97
C ASP A 327 8.00 -15.67 19.34
N ILE A 328 9.33 -15.49 19.41
CA ILE A 328 10.14 -15.76 20.60
C ILE A 328 11.00 -14.54 20.91
N ALA A 329 10.66 -13.86 22.00
CA ALA A 329 11.46 -12.78 22.57
C ALA A 329 12.65 -13.35 23.36
N VAL A 330 13.76 -12.62 23.33
CA VAL A 330 15.01 -12.98 24.00
C VAL A 330 15.58 -11.75 24.68
N LYS A 331 16.06 -11.90 25.92
CA LYS A 331 16.76 -10.84 26.64
C LYS A 331 17.83 -11.41 27.57
N GLU A 332 18.98 -10.76 27.64
CA GLU A 332 19.95 -11.00 28.71
C GLU A 332 19.63 -10.09 29.92
N THR A 333 19.62 -10.65 31.13
CA THR A 333 19.43 -9.88 32.36
C THR A 333 20.18 -10.55 33.50
N GLU A 334 21.01 -9.78 34.23
CA GLU A 334 21.76 -10.27 35.40
C GLU A 334 22.48 -11.60 35.16
N ASN A 335 23.23 -11.70 34.05
CA ASN A 335 23.95 -12.91 33.66
C ASN A 335 23.07 -14.13 33.37
N LYS A 336 21.77 -13.94 33.10
CA LYS A 336 20.82 -14.98 32.72
C LYS A 336 20.23 -14.69 31.34
N LEU A 337 19.82 -15.73 30.66
CA LEU A 337 19.10 -15.63 29.40
C LEU A 337 17.61 -15.84 29.67
N GLN A 338 16.80 -14.84 29.32
CA GLN A 338 15.35 -14.90 29.42
C GLN A 338 14.75 -15.08 28.04
N ILE A 339 13.83 -16.04 27.93
CA ILE A 339 13.07 -16.28 26.71
C ILE A 339 11.57 -16.25 27.03
N TYR A 340 10.79 -15.74 26.09
CA TYR A 340 9.34 -15.59 26.24
C TYR A 340 8.65 -15.78 24.90
N GLN A 341 7.50 -16.45 24.90
CA GLN A 341 6.65 -16.56 23.73
C GLN A 341 5.17 -16.52 24.10
N GLU A 342 4.37 -15.95 23.20
CA GLU A 342 2.90 -15.94 23.26
C GLU A 342 2.28 -16.67 22.06
N SER A 343 3.05 -16.81 20.98
CA SER A 343 2.57 -17.33 19.70
C SER A 343 2.20 -18.81 19.75
N THR A 344 1.17 -19.17 18.98
CA THR A 344 0.83 -20.56 18.72
C THR A 344 1.52 -21.13 17.49
N ALA A 345 2.18 -20.28 16.70
CA ALA A 345 2.88 -20.67 15.49
C ALA A 345 4.11 -21.53 15.81
N PHE A 346 4.42 -22.45 14.92
CA PHE A 346 5.66 -23.19 15.02
C PHE A 346 6.84 -22.29 14.69
N SER A 347 7.63 -21.97 15.71
CA SER A 347 8.88 -21.21 15.61
C SER A 347 10.05 -21.94 16.27
N ARG A 348 11.25 -21.44 16.02
CA ARG A 348 12.50 -22.00 16.55
C ARG A 348 13.43 -20.89 16.98
N LEU A 349 13.95 -20.98 18.20
CA LEU A 349 15.05 -20.14 18.67
C LEU A 349 16.36 -20.82 18.31
N VAL A 350 17.19 -20.17 17.48
CA VAL A 350 18.48 -20.70 17.03
C VAL A 350 19.60 -20.14 17.90
N LEU A 351 20.41 -21.01 18.45
CA LEU A 351 21.52 -20.71 19.36
C LEU A 351 22.84 -21.03 18.67
N LYS A 352 23.64 -20.01 18.37
CA LYS A 352 24.99 -20.22 17.81
C LYS A 352 25.96 -20.61 18.93
N LEU A 353 26.67 -21.72 18.75
CA LEU A 353 27.70 -22.17 19.68
C LEU A 353 28.97 -21.30 19.55
N LYS A 354 29.65 -21.03 20.67
CA LYS A 354 30.95 -20.35 20.72
C LYS A 354 32.06 -21.20 20.10
N GLN A 355 31.93 -22.53 20.17
CA GLN A 355 32.84 -23.51 19.58
C GLN A 355 32.04 -24.56 18.81
N PRO A 356 32.47 -24.95 17.60
CA PRO A 356 31.81 -26.02 16.85
C PRO A 356 32.06 -27.38 17.50
N LEU A 357 31.03 -28.22 17.51
CA LEU A 357 31.10 -29.63 17.87
C LEU A 357 31.59 -30.43 16.67
N ARG A 358 32.42 -31.45 16.88
CA ARG A 358 33.06 -32.23 15.83
C ARG A 358 32.44 -33.60 15.68
N VAL A 359 32.35 -34.09 14.45
CA VAL A 359 31.89 -35.44 14.14
C VAL A 359 32.66 -36.52 14.91
N GLY A 360 31.95 -37.53 15.41
CA GLY A 360 32.51 -38.68 16.13
C GLY A 360 32.94 -38.40 17.57
N VAL A 361 32.79 -37.17 18.05
CA VAL A 361 33.13 -36.79 19.43
C VAL A 361 31.91 -36.90 20.33
N THR A 362 32.09 -37.42 21.54
CA THR A 362 31.02 -37.48 22.55
C THR A 362 31.02 -36.21 23.38
N TYR A 363 29.83 -35.62 23.56
CA TYR A 363 29.63 -34.41 24.32
C TYR A 363 28.62 -34.62 25.45
N GLU A 364 28.85 -33.92 26.54
CA GLU A 364 27.85 -33.61 27.56
C GLU A 364 27.40 -32.16 27.39
N MET A 365 26.08 -31.94 27.27
CA MET A 365 25.45 -30.62 27.33
C MET A 365 24.64 -30.51 28.61
N VAL A 366 24.92 -29.47 29.40
CA VAL A 366 24.30 -29.20 30.70
C VAL A 366 23.58 -27.87 30.65
N ILE A 367 22.30 -27.88 30.99
CA ILE A 367 21.43 -26.70 30.93
C ILE A 367 20.70 -26.56 32.24
N GLU A 368 20.77 -25.37 32.83
CA GLU A 368 20.04 -25.03 34.06
C GLU A 368 18.97 -23.98 33.73
N SER A 369 17.70 -24.30 33.97
CA SER A 369 16.59 -23.39 33.71
C SER A 369 15.42 -23.57 34.68
N ASP A 370 14.47 -22.64 34.73
CA ASP A 370 13.21 -22.74 35.49
C ASP A 370 12.08 -23.46 34.71
N ALA A 371 12.42 -24.11 33.59
CA ALA A 371 11.50 -24.79 32.68
C ALA A 371 11.95 -26.24 32.41
N PRO A 372 11.53 -27.22 33.25
CA PRO A 372 11.88 -28.64 33.06
C PRO A 372 11.42 -29.25 31.73
N GLU A 373 10.44 -28.65 31.07
CA GLU A 373 9.87 -29.05 29.78
C GLU A 373 10.69 -28.56 28.58
N LEU A 374 11.65 -27.65 28.80
CA LEU A 374 12.49 -27.08 27.76
C LEU A 374 13.31 -28.19 27.09
N GLN A 375 13.28 -28.25 25.75
CA GLN A 375 14.01 -29.26 24.99
C GLN A 375 14.91 -28.61 23.96
N PHE A 376 16.18 -29.02 23.99
CA PHE A 376 17.18 -28.55 23.06
C PHE A 376 17.46 -29.61 21.99
N TYR A 377 17.78 -29.15 20.80
CA TYR A 377 18.20 -29.97 19.68
C TYR A 377 19.47 -29.41 19.04
N LEU A 378 20.24 -30.28 18.41
CA LEU A 378 21.35 -29.87 17.55
C LEU A 378 20.80 -29.65 16.14
N GLN A 379 21.01 -28.44 15.64
CA GLN A 379 20.41 -27.98 14.39
C GLN A 379 21.40 -28.12 13.23
N TYR A 380 20.99 -28.85 12.21
CA TYR A 380 21.73 -29.00 10.95
C TYR A 380 21.03 -28.26 9.81
N PHE A 381 19.83 -28.73 9.44
CA PHE A 381 18.95 -28.16 8.41
C PHE A 381 17.56 -28.77 8.58
N SER A 382 16.48 -28.01 8.40
CA SER A 382 15.11 -28.56 8.56
C SER A 382 14.85 -29.66 7.52
N PRO A 383 14.35 -30.87 7.88
CA PRO A 383 13.82 -31.30 9.18
C PRO A 383 14.78 -32.17 10.02
N PHE A 384 16.07 -32.27 9.68
CA PHE A 384 17.01 -33.17 10.35
C PHE A 384 17.55 -32.56 11.65
N PHE A 385 17.21 -33.21 12.77
CA PHE A 385 17.68 -32.88 14.12
C PHE A 385 18.34 -34.10 14.73
N GLN A 386 19.46 -33.87 15.41
CA GLN A 386 19.89 -34.79 16.44
C GLN A 386 19.24 -34.35 17.74
N LYS A 387 18.23 -35.10 18.19
CA LYS A 387 17.66 -34.93 19.54
C LYS A 387 18.62 -35.62 20.52
N PRO A 388 19.36 -34.86 21.34
CA PRO A 388 20.23 -35.49 22.33
C PRO A 388 19.38 -36.26 23.36
N ARG A 389 19.91 -37.36 23.87
CA ARG A 389 19.22 -38.13 24.91
C ARG A 389 19.42 -37.42 26.24
N VAL A 390 18.32 -37.09 26.92
CA VAL A 390 18.36 -36.68 28.33
C VAL A 390 18.74 -37.91 29.14
N SER A 391 19.88 -37.87 29.83
CA SER A 391 20.29 -38.98 30.71
C SER A 391 19.93 -38.71 32.17
N HIS A 392 19.84 -37.44 32.56
CA HIS A 392 19.59 -37.03 33.93
C HIS A 392 18.90 -35.65 33.95
N SER A 393 17.87 -35.53 34.79
CA SER A 393 17.16 -34.29 35.05
C SER A 393 16.87 -34.20 36.55
N GLU A 394 17.34 -33.15 37.20
CA GLU A 394 17.16 -32.91 38.63
C GLU A 394 16.62 -31.50 38.85
N THR A 395 15.61 -31.36 39.71
CA THR A 395 15.03 -30.06 40.06
C THR A 395 15.31 -29.74 41.53
N LYS A 396 15.98 -28.61 41.77
CA LYS A 396 16.30 -28.11 43.11
C LYS A 396 16.00 -26.61 43.19
N GLU A 397 15.30 -26.19 44.24
CA GLU A 397 15.00 -24.76 44.50
C GLU A 397 14.37 -24.03 43.29
N GLY A 398 13.50 -24.73 42.54
CA GLY A 398 12.80 -24.16 41.39
C GLY A 398 13.61 -24.10 40.09
N LEU A 399 14.83 -24.66 40.06
CA LEU A 399 15.66 -24.78 38.86
C LEU A 399 15.87 -26.25 38.51
N THR A 400 15.70 -26.56 37.24
CA THR A 400 15.94 -27.87 36.67
C THR A 400 17.28 -27.87 35.93
N THR A 401 18.18 -28.76 36.34
CA THR A 401 19.40 -29.10 35.61
C THR A 401 19.15 -30.30 34.72
N GLN A 402 19.18 -30.09 33.41
CA GLN A 402 19.06 -31.14 32.40
C GLN A 402 20.45 -31.47 31.84
N ARG A 403 20.80 -32.77 31.84
CA ARG A 403 22.03 -33.29 31.24
C ARG A 403 21.72 -34.14 30.02
N TYR A 404 22.37 -33.79 28.93
CA TYR A 404 22.23 -34.39 27.62
C TYR A 404 23.55 -35.03 27.22
N TYR A 405 23.49 -36.29 26.77
CA TYR A 405 24.67 -37.01 26.28
C TYR A 405 24.43 -37.43 24.84
N PHE A 406 25.40 -37.15 23.99
CA PHE A 406 25.32 -37.48 22.58
C PHE A 406 26.70 -37.58 21.93
N GLU A 407 26.85 -38.53 21.01
CA GLU A 407 27.95 -38.51 20.04
C GLU A 407 27.54 -37.65 18.85
N ALA A 408 28.32 -36.64 18.52
CA ALA A 408 28.02 -35.76 17.40
C ALA A 408 28.13 -36.55 16.08
N GLN A 409 27.01 -36.76 15.40
CA GLN A 409 26.99 -37.52 14.14
C GLN A 409 27.54 -36.74 12.93
N ARG A 410 27.95 -35.49 13.15
CA ARG A 410 28.50 -34.53 12.18
C ARG A 410 29.03 -33.31 12.93
N ASP A 411 29.63 -32.39 12.21
CA ASP A 411 29.98 -31.10 12.76
C ASP A 411 28.74 -30.24 13.01
N PHE A 412 28.63 -29.62 14.19
CA PHE A 412 27.53 -28.73 14.56
C PHE A 412 28.05 -27.39 15.06
N ILE A 413 27.40 -26.30 14.64
CA ILE A 413 27.66 -24.94 15.17
C ILE A 413 26.39 -24.26 15.71
N TYR A 414 25.24 -24.92 15.57
CA TYR A 414 23.96 -24.41 16.05
C TYR A 414 23.26 -25.45 16.94
N ALA A 415 22.75 -24.99 18.07
CA ALA A 415 21.70 -25.63 18.82
C ALA A 415 20.39 -24.86 18.63
N GLY A 416 19.28 -25.38 19.11
CA GLY A 416 18.05 -24.61 19.14
C GLY A 416 17.01 -25.17 20.09
N VAL A 417 15.98 -24.35 20.29
CA VAL A 417 14.82 -24.64 21.14
C VAL A 417 13.57 -24.49 20.31
N SER A 418 12.68 -25.47 20.41
CA SER A 418 11.39 -25.43 19.71
C SER A 418 10.44 -24.57 20.51
N SER A 419 9.70 -23.69 19.83
CA SER A 419 8.54 -23.01 20.41
C SER A 419 7.64 -23.97 21.20
N PHE A 420 7.41 -25.20 20.73
CA PHE A 420 6.58 -26.17 21.47
C PHE A 420 7.13 -26.62 22.83
N SER A 421 8.43 -26.44 23.08
CA SER A 421 9.05 -26.74 24.38
C SER A 421 9.19 -25.52 25.30
N ILE A 422 8.93 -24.32 24.77
CA ILE A 422 8.90 -23.09 25.59
C ILE A 422 7.48 -22.95 26.13
N PRO A 423 7.27 -22.82 27.44
CA PRO A 423 5.95 -22.62 28.01
C PRO A 423 5.35 -21.29 27.52
N ARG A 424 4.09 -21.33 27.05
CA ARG A 424 3.41 -20.14 26.55
C ARG A 424 3.06 -19.18 27.68
N ASN A 425 3.14 -17.88 27.40
CA ASN A 425 2.79 -16.79 28.32
C ASN A 425 3.54 -16.87 29.66
N LYS A 426 4.70 -17.53 29.68
CA LYS A 426 5.55 -17.68 30.86
C LYS A 426 6.97 -17.27 30.48
N LEU A 427 7.56 -16.41 31.30
CA LEU A 427 8.97 -16.06 31.18
C LEU A 427 9.80 -17.27 31.62
N VAL A 428 10.67 -17.75 30.74
CA VAL A 428 11.63 -18.82 31.03
C VAL A 428 13.00 -18.21 31.25
N THR A 429 13.66 -18.62 32.32
CA THR A 429 14.99 -18.20 32.69
C THR A 429 15.96 -19.36 32.55
N ILE A 430 16.95 -19.21 31.68
CA ILE A 430 18.11 -20.10 31.55
C ILE A 430 19.27 -19.43 32.29
N LYS A 431 19.84 -20.13 33.27
CA LYS A 431 20.99 -19.67 34.06
C LYS A 431 22.33 -20.08 33.46
N SER A 432 22.39 -21.26 32.84
CA SER A 432 23.59 -21.76 32.20
C SER A 432 23.27 -22.66 31.02
N PHE A 433 24.18 -22.65 30.04
CA PHE A 433 24.19 -23.54 28.88
C PHE A 433 25.64 -23.90 28.62
N LYS A 434 26.05 -25.10 29.04
CA LYS A 434 27.45 -25.56 28.92
C LYS A 434 27.54 -26.79 28.05
N ILE A 435 28.58 -26.87 27.23
CA ILE A 435 28.90 -28.06 26.44
C ILE A 435 30.37 -28.41 26.65
N ARG A 436 30.65 -29.69 26.93
CA ARG A 436 32.01 -30.22 27.04
C ARG A 436 32.14 -31.56 26.35
N GLU A 437 33.32 -31.81 25.79
CA GLU A 437 33.75 -33.12 25.32
C GLU A 437 33.99 -34.06 26.51
N ILE A 438 33.65 -35.34 26.38
CA ILE A 438 33.76 -36.36 27.45
C ILE A 438 34.47 -37.63 27.01
#